data_AF-A0A914HV22-F1
#
_entry.id   AF-A0A914HV22-F1
#
_cell.length_a   1.000
_cell.length_b   1.000
_cell.length_c   1.000
_cell.angle_alpha   90.00
_cell.angle_beta   90.00
_cell.angle_gamma   90.00
#
_symmetry.space_group_name_H-M   'P 1'
#
loop_
_entity.id
_entity.type
_entity.pdbx_description
1 polymer ?
#
loop_
_entity_poly.entity_id
_entity_poly.type
_entity_poly.pdbx_seq_one_letter_code
_entity_poly.pdbx_strand_id
1 'polypeptide(L)'
;MAVYFAEDSPILRTLLESVESSSGRAPTAVQQLLSAMVSDNFLISSSNGATSNVASNKIFNVIAHLNALDRGRPYIFLVAHYDTYGIIPALAVGTDSNGSGIAVLLELLTLFSQLYSLPSHEARYNLVFVLSAGGKFSYQGSRSFIDDFNERHSDERIALAICLDSLALGDSLYVHASKTPSDANTLRFIQTLKHFAERPVELITKKINLVSDRLTWEHEIYNIRRIHSVTISHFSNHSDPFRNSLLDIPTSANLVVLEDNTKTIANALVSFVFGLDSQLCNRVKENELRAWMSMFGSKPRPVAEPQQRAHITEISVNDFVLYNIIEDTLTITIVKPAISELILAFVICVYLYALYHFALHAQSLLEGTVIRIRKTLAQ
;
A
#
# COMPACT_ATOMS: atom_id res chain seq x y z
N MET A 1 -7.81 10.46 20.46
CA MET A 1 -8.88 9.79 19.70
C MET A 1 -8.21 8.68 18.91
N ALA A 2 -8.61 7.42 19.11
CA ALA A 2 -8.11 6.32 18.31
C ALA A 2 -8.85 6.30 16.96
N VAL A 3 -8.12 6.05 15.87
CA VAL A 3 -8.69 5.90 14.53
C VAL A 3 -8.55 4.44 14.16
N TYR A 4 -9.68 3.78 13.95
CA TYR A 4 -9.73 2.40 13.49
C TYR A 4 -9.99 2.36 12.00
N PHE A 5 -9.40 1.39 11.34
CA PHE A 5 -9.60 1.15 9.92
C PHE A 5 -10.08 -0.28 9.73
N ALA A 6 -11.07 -0.44 8.87
CA ALA A 6 -11.62 -1.73 8.51
C ALA A 6 -11.80 -1.77 7.00
N GLU A 7 -11.70 -2.96 6.42
CA GLU A 7 -12.13 -3.17 5.05
C GLU A 7 -13.63 -2.91 4.92
N ASP A 8 -14.03 -2.43 3.76
CA ASP A 8 -15.43 -2.20 3.46
C ASP A 8 -16.20 -3.52 3.49
N SER A 9 -17.25 -3.58 4.30
CA SER A 9 -18.08 -4.75 4.47
C SER A 9 -19.56 -4.34 4.47
N PRO A 10 -20.47 -5.21 3.99
CA PRO A 10 -21.90 -4.88 4.00
C PRO A 10 -22.41 -4.61 5.42
N ILE A 11 -21.84 -5.28 6.42
CA ILE A 11 -22.19 -5.09 7.84
C ILE A 11 -21.76 -3.69 8.32
N LEU A 12 -20.57 -3.22 7.93
CA LEU A 12 -20.11 -1.89 8.30
C LEU A 12 -20.97 -0.80 7.65
N ARG A 13 -21.38 -1.00 6.39
CA ARG A 13 -22.26 -0.06 5.68
C ARG A 13 -23.63 0.06 6.34
N THR A 14 -24.26 -1.06 6.71
CA THR A 14 -25.55 -1.02 7.40
C THR A 14 -25.43 -0.39 8.79
N LEU A 15 -24.32 -0.61 9.49
CA LEU A 15 -24.03 0.07 10.76
C LEU A 15 -23.81 1.58 10.57
N LEU A 16 -23.13 1.99 9.50
CA LEU A 16 -22.95 3.41 9.21
C LEU A 16 -24.30 4.08 8.90
N GLU A 17 -25.14 3.44 8.07
CA GLU A 17 -26.50 3.92 7.77
C GLU A 17 -27.38 4.02 9.02
N SER A 18 -27.26 3.07 9.96
CA SER A 18 -28.01 3.11 11.23
C SER A 18 -27.51 4.23 12.16
N VAL A 19 -26.21 4.50 12.19
CA VAL A 19 -25.63 5.63 12.92
C VAL A 19 -26.00 6.98 12.29
N GLU A 20 -25.99 7.07 10.96
CA GLU A 20 -26.38 8.30 10.24
C GLU A 20 -27.86 8.62 10.44
N SER A 21 -28.73 7.62 10.35
CA SER A 21 -30.16 7.81 10.59
C SER A 21 -30.50 8.15 12.05
N SER A 22 -29.74 7.65 13.02
CA SER A 22 -29.94 7.94 14.45
C SER A 22 -29.28 9.24 14.93
N SER A 23 -28.24 9.73 14.25
CA SER A 23 -27.51 10.96 14.62
C SER A 23 -28.14 12.26 14.10
N GLY A 24 -29.15 12.17 13.23
CA GLY A 24 -29.86 13.33 12.70
C GLY A 24 -30.57 14.16 13.79
N ARG A 25 -30.49 15.51 13.70
CA ARG A 25 -31.28 16.40 14.56
C ARG A 25 -32.75 16.34 14.16
N ALA A 26 -33.60 15.83 15.05
CA ALA A 26 -35.05 15.87 14.86
C ALA A 26 -35.58 17.32 14.97
N PRO A 27 -36.65 17.68 14.25
CA PRO A 27 -37.19 19.05 14.21
C PRO A 27 -37.85 19.48 15.52
N THR A 28 -38.22 18.54 16.41
CA THR A 28 -38.83 18.85 17.70
C THR A 28 -38.14 18.10 18.84
N ALA A 29 -38.11 18.72 20.03
CA ALA A 29 -37.50 18.14 21.22
C ALA A 29 -38.16 16.81 21.65
N VAL A 30 -39.48 16.67 21.48
CA VAL A 30 -40.20 15.41 21.77
C VAL A 30 -39.81 14.31 20.79
N GLN A 31 -39.70 14.64 19.50
CA GLN A 31 -39.26 13.68 18.49
C GLN A 31 -37.80 13.28 18.68
N GLN A 32 -36.95 14.21 19.13
CA GLN A 32 -35.56 13.92 19.48
C GLN A 32 -35.44 13.00 20.71
N LEU A 33 -36.35 13.16 21.67
CA LEU A 33 -36.42 12.32 22.85
C LEU A 33 -36.92 10.91 22.51
N LEU A 34 -37.97 10.80 21.67
CA LEU A 34 -38.43 9.52 21.13
C LEU A 34 -37.38 8.82 20.27
N SER A 35 -36.65 9.56 19.43
CA SER A 35 -35.56 8.98 18.64
C SER A 35 -34.42 8.51 19.53
N ALA A 36 -34.09 9.24 20.61
CA ALA A 36 -33.08 8.81 21.59
C ALA A 36 -33.52 7.61 22.46
N MET A 37 -34.82 7.36 22.58
CA MET A 37 -35.37 6.18 23.27
C MET A 37 -35.32 4.92 22.39
N VAL A 38 -35.54 5.10 21.09
CA VAL A 38 -35.58 4.00 20.11
C VAL A 38 -34.22 3.77 19.44
N SER A 39 -33.29 4.74 19.53
CA SER A 39 -31.96 4.62 18.95
C SER A 39 -31.13 3.56 19.67
N ASP A 40 -30.53 2.67 18.88
CA ASP A 40 -29.52 1.74 19.33
C ASP A 40 -28.24 2.51 19.70
N ASN A 41 -27.80 2.38 20.96
CA ASN A 41 -26.49 2.89 21.36
C ASN A 41 -25.43 1.84 21.06
N PHE A 42 -24.49 2.16 20.18
CA PHE A 42 -23.39 1.28 19.85
C PHE A 42 -22.22 1.50 20.81
N LEU A 43 -21.82 0.45 21.54
CA LEU A 43 -20.56 0.41 22.26
C LEU A 43 -19.54 -0.36 21.42
N ILE A 44 -18.49 0.34 21.01
CA ILE A 44 -17.37 -0.25 20.29
C ILE A 44 -16.27 -0.56 21.32
N SER A 45 -15.99 -1.84 21.53
CA SER A 45 -14.90 -2.32 22.38
C SER A 45 -13.80 -2.98 21.55
N SER A 46 -12.57 -2.58 21.82
CA SER A 46 -11.34 -3.19 21.31
C SER A 46 -10.89 -4.25 22.32
N SER A 47 -10.55 -5.44 21.83
CA SER A 47 -10.13 -6.56 22.70
C SER A 47 -8.61 -6.65 22.84
N ASN A 48 -7.84 -6.13 21.87
CA ASN A 48 -6.39 -6.24 21.89
C ASN A 48 -5.77 -4.94 22.41
N GLY A 49 -5.15 -5.02 23.60
CA GLY A 49 -4.31 -3.96 24.13
C GLY A 49 -3.11 -3.71 23.20
N ALA A 50 -2.68 -2.45 23.12
CA ALA A 50 -1.52 -2.04 22.33
C ALA A 50 -0.27 -2.86 22.73
N THR A 51 0.04 -3.90 21.94
CA THR A 51 1.29 -4.64 22.10
C THR A 51 2.33 -3.94 21.23
N SER A 52 3.22 -3.18 21.86
CA SER A 52 4.40 -2.61 21.21
C SER A 52 5.43 -3.72 21.00
N ASN A 53 5.12 -4.68 20.12
CA ASN A 53 6.10 -5.66 19.71
C ASN A 53 6.97 -4.99 18.64
N VAL A 54 8.14 -4.51 19.06
CA VAL A 54 9.22 -4.16 18.14
C VAL A 54 9.51 -5.42 17.32
N ALA A 55 9.30 -5.35 16.02
CA ALA A 55 9.55 -6.44 15.10
C ALA A 55 11.06 -6.67 15.02
N SER A 56 11.56 -7.78 15.59
CA SER A 56 12.96 -8.21 15.43
C SER A 56 13.15 -8.96 14.11
N ASN A 57 12.58 -8.43 13.02
CA ASN A 57 12.54 -9.16 11.76
C ASN A 57 13.75 -8.78 10.91
N LYS A 58 14.47 -9.82 10.49
CA LYS A 58 15.57 -9.72 9.56
C LYS A 58 15.01 -9.41 8.19
N ILE A 59 15.56 -8.39 7.58
CA ILE A 59 15.15 -7.91 6.26
C ILE A 59 16.22 -8.34 5.27
N PHE A 60 15.83 -8.66 4.04
CA PHE A 60 16.74 -9.25 3.08
C PHE A 60 16.60 -8.67 1.68
N ASN A 61 17.73 -8.43 1.01
CA ASN A 61 17.73 -8.16 -0.43
C ASN A 61 17.81 -9.47 -1.22
N VAL A 62 17.16 -9.49 -2.37
CA VAL A 62 17.32 -10.56 -3.37
C VAL A 62 18.13 -10.02 -4.54
N ILE A 63 19.23 -10.70 -4.85
CA ILE A 63 20.20 -10.25 -5.85
C ILE A 63 20.41 -11.35 -6.90
N ALA A 64 20.37 -10.99 -8.18
CA ALA A 64 20.72 -11.85 -9.29
C ALA A 64 21.81 -11.21 -10.15
N HIS A 65 22.81 -12.01 -10.53
CA HIS A 65 23.95 -11.56 -11.34
C HIS A 65 23.92 -12.21 -12.72
N LEU A 66 24.05 -11.40 -13.76
CA LEU A 66 24.28 -11.84 -15.13
C LEU A 66 25.59 -11.24 -15.63
N ASN A 67 26.62 -12.10 -15.73
CA ASN A 67 27.94 -11.67 -16.13
C ASN A 67 28.13 -11.86 -17.64
N ALA A 68 28.79 -10.90 -18.27
CA ALA A 68 29.27 -11.03 -19.65
C ALA A 68 30.36 -12.12 -19.73
N LEU A 69 30.55 -12.67 -20.93
CA LEU A 69 31.58 -13.69 -21.18
C LEU A 69 33.00 -13.14 -20.92
N ASP A 70 33.21 -11.87 -21.22
CA ASP A 70 34.48 -11.19 -21.02
C ASP A 70 34.64 -10.69 -19.58
N ARG A 71 35.84 -10.89 -19.03
CA ARG A 71 36.19 -10.39 -17.69
C ARG A 71 36.45 -8.88 -17.70
N GLY A 72 36.17 -8.22 -16.57
CA GLY A 72 36.46 -6.80 -16.37
C GLY A 72 35.49 -5.84 -17.05
N ARG A 73 34.33 -6.31 -17.53
CA ARG A 73 33.27 -5.45 -18.03
C ARG A 73 32.61 -4.68 -16.86
N PRO A 74 32.21 -3.42 -17.07
CA PRO A 74 31.59 -2.62 -16.02
C PRO A 74 30.17 -3.12 -15.68
N TYR A 75 29.72 -2.83 -14.46
CA TYR A 75 28.42 -3.26 -13.95
C TYR A 75 27.34 -2.21 -14.14
N ILE A 76 26.13 -2.67 -14.47
CA ILE A 76 24.91 -1.88 -14.45
C ILE A 76 23.99 -2.52 -13.41
N PHE A 77 23.42 -1.70 -12.54
CA PHE A 77 22.46 -2.16 -11.55
C PHE A 77 21.04 -1.82 -12.02
N LEU A 78 20.16 -2.82 -11.98
CA LEU A 78 18.73 -2.66 -12.17
C LEU A 78 18.07 -2.94 -10.82
N VAL A 79 17.40 -1.93 -10.27
CA VAL A 79 16.98 -1.94 -8.86
C VAL A 79 15.49 -1.63 -8.79
N ALA A 80 14.76 -2.38 -7.98
CA ALA A 80 13.40 -2.03 -7.56
C ALA A 80 13.21 -2.41 -6.10
N HIS A 81 12.62 -1.53 -5.31
CA HIS A 81 12.29 -1.86 -3.93
C HIS A 81 11.00 -2.69 -3.82
N TYR A 82 10.97 -3.76 -3.03
CA TYR A 82 9.78 -4.61 -2.99
C TYR A 82 8.71 -4.15 -1.97
N ASP A 83 9.08 -3.27 -1.04
CA ASP A 83 8.24 -2.97 0.12
C ASP A 83 7.11 -1.99 -0.20
N THR A 84 6.00 -2.18 0.52
CA THR A 84 4.85 -1.29 0.50
C THR A 84 4.75 -0.50 1.80
N TYR A 85 4.20 0.69 1.70
CA TYR A 85 3.96 1.54 2.86
C TYR A 85 2.71 2.38 2.64
N GLY A 86 1.92 2.49 3.69
CA GLY A 86 0.75 3.34 3.74
C GLY A 86 0.43 3.65 5.20
N ILE A 87 -0.68 4.35 5.42
CA ILE A 87 -1.18 4.66 6.78
C ILE A 87 -1.38 3.35 7.58
N ILE A 88 -1.77 2.28 6.88
CA ILE A 88 -1.95 0.94 7.44
C ILE A 88 -1.08 -0.02 6.62
N PRO A 89 0.16 -0.33 7.07
CA PRO A 89 1.06 -1.21 6.32
C PRO A 89 0.47 -2.60 6.02
N ALA A 90 -0.40 -3.09 6.92
CA ALA A 90 -1.06 -4.39 6.79
C ALA A 90 -2.02 -4.50 5.61
N LEU A 91 -2.60 -3.38 5.17
CA LEU A 91 -3.59 -3.31 4.09
C LEU A 91 -3.03 -2.62 2.84
N ALA A 92 -1.85 -2.01 2.93
CA ALA A 92 -1.23 -1.31 1.81
C ALA A 92 -0.67 -2.31 0.78
N VAL A 93 -1.47 -2.62 -0.24
CA VAL A 93 -1.12 -3.56 -1.31
C VAL A 93 0.02 -3.04 -2.19
N GLY A 94 0.02 -1.75 -2.51
CA GLY A 94 1.08 -1.11 -3.30
C GLY A 94 1.25 -1.77 -4.67
N THR A 95 0.16 -1.89 -5.42
CA THR A 95 0.14 -2.44 -6.78
C THR A 95 1.02 -1.62 -7.72
N ASP A 96 0.72 -0.34 -7.90
CA ASP A 96 1.56 0.57 -8.69
C ASP A 96 2.65 1.25 -7.84
N SER A 97 2.47 1.38 -6.52
CA SER A 97 3.51 1.77 -5.55
C SER A 97 4.53 0.64 -5.37
N ASN A 98 5.24 0.42 -6.47
CA ASN A 98 6.33 -0.48 -6.77
C ASN A 98 6.07 -1.98 -6.94
N GLY A 99 4.84 -2.47 -6.80
CA GLY A 99 4.48 -3.81 -7.32
C GLY A 99 4.75 -3.91 -8.84
N SER A 100 4.42 -2.85 -9.57
CA SER A 100 4.72 -2.70 -10.99
C SER A 100 6.22 -2.70 -11.30
N GLY A 101 7.04 -2.04 -10.49
CA GLY A 101 8.49 -1.97 -10.72
C GLY A 101 9.17 -3.32 -10.53
N ILE A 102 8.71 -4.11 -9.54
CA ILE A 102 9.11 -5.51 -9.35
C ILE A 102 8.74 -6.34 -10.58
N ALA A 103 7.51 -6.20 -11.09
CA ALA A 103 7.06 -6.94 -12.27
C ALA A 103 7.93 -6.63 -13.50
N VAL A 104 8.25 -5.36 -13.74
CA VAL A 104 9.17 -4.96 -14.81
C VAL A 104 10.57 -5.54 -14.58
N LEU A 105 11.11 -5.46 -13.35
CA LEU A 105 12.45 -5.97 -13.05
C LEU A 105 12.58 -7.48 -13.32
N LEU A 106 11.57 -8.26 -12.91
CA LEU A 106 11.55 -9.71 -13.10
C LEU A 106 11.40 -10.08 -14.58
N GLU A 107 10.55 -9.38 -15.33
CA GLU A 107 10.43 -9.57 -16.78
C GLU A 107 11.73 -9.21 -17.51
N LEU A 108 12.41 -8.14 -17.10
CA LEU A 108 13.73 -7.82 -17.64
C LEU A 108 14.74 -8.94 -17.31
N LEU A 109 14.71 -9.49 -16.09
CA LEU A 109 15.58 -10.60 -15.71
C LEU A 109 15.36 -11.84 -16.57
N THR A 110 14.10 -12.23 -16.87
CA THR A 110 13.81 -13.39 -17.73
C THR A 110 14.31 -13.14 -19.16
N LEU A 111 14.09 -11.94 -19.70
CA LEU A 111 14.55 -11.56 -21.04
C LEU A 111 16.08 -11.54 -21.14
N PHE A 112 16.75 -10.89 -20.20
CA PHE A 112 18.21 -10.80 -20.21
C PHE A 112 18.88 -12.14 -19.91
N SER A 113 18.28 -13.00 -19.08
CA SER A 113 18.78 -14.36 -18.88
C SER A 113 18.86 -15.15 -20.19
N GLN A 114 17.83 -15.02 -21.04
CA GLN A 114 17.82 -15.64 -22.37
C GLN A 114 18.84 -14.99 -23.31
N LEU A 115 18.97 -13.66 -23.31
CA LEU A 115 19.92 -12.96 -24.18
C LEU A 115 21.38 -13.27 -23.83
N TYR A 116 21.72 -13.29 -22.55
CA TYR A 116 23.06 -13.64 -22.08
C TYR A 116 23.44 -15.11 -22.33
N SER A 117 22.45 -15.99 -22.49
CA SER A 117 22.70 -17.39 -22.84
C SER A 117 23.11 -17.61 -24.30
N LEU A 118 22.85 -16.63 -25.18
CA LEU A 118 23.11 -16.74 -26.61
C LEU A 118 24.54 -16.32 -26.95
N PRO A 119 25.37 -17.21 -27.55
CA PRO A 119 26.77 -16.90 -27.87
C PRO A 119 26.95 -15.78 -28.90
N SER A 120 25.92 -15.49 -29.69
CA SER A 120 25.95 -14.45 -30.74
C SER A 120 25.85 -13.03 -30.19
N HIS A 121 25.45 -12.85 -28.92
CA HIS A 121 25.24 -11.55 -28.32
C HIS A 121 26.34 -11.27 -27.30
N GLU A 122 27.40 -10.59 -27.73
CA GLU A 122 28.47 -10.15 -26.82
C GLU A 122 27.97 -8.98 -25.97
N ALA A 123 27.66 -9.25 -24.69
CA ALA A 123 27.28 -8.22 -23.73
C ALA A 123 28.48 -7.34 -23.35
N ARG A 124 28.31 -6.01 -23.42
CA ARG A 124 29.39 -5.07 -23.07
C ARG A 124 29.46 -4.73 -21.57
N TYR A 125 28.44 -5.15 -20.81
CA TYR A 125 28.25 -4.83 -19.40
C TYR A 125 27.82 -6.08 -18.63
N ASN A 126 28.12 -6.10 -17.33
CA ASN A 126 27.54 -7.05 -16.39
C ASN A 126 26.24 -6.45 -15.83
N LEU A 127 25.18 -7.24 -15.69
CA LEU A 127 23.92 -6.80 -15.10
C LEU A 127 23.76 -7.39 -13.70
N VAL A 128 23.38 -6.55 -12.74
CA VAL A 128 22.94 -6.98 -11.41
C VAL A 128 21.52 -6.52 -11.19
N PHE A 129 20.62 -7.46 -10.96
CA PHE A 129 19.23 -7.21 -10.61
C PHE A 129 19.11 -7.27 -9.10
N VAL A 130 18.55 -6.21 -8.51
CA VAL A 130 18.44 -6.05 -7.07
C VAL A 130 17.00 -5.74 -6.72
N LEU A 131 16.37 -6.67 -6.00
CA LEU A 131 15.15 -6.40 -5.27
C LEU A 131 15.53 -5.93 -3.88
N SER A 132 15.42 -4.62 -3.66
CA SER A 132 15.84 -3.98 -2.42
C SER A 132 14.73 -3.97 -1.38
N ALA A 133 15.13 -4.18 -0.14
CA ALA A 133 14.24 -4.10 1.01
C ALA A 133 14.33 -2.75 1.72
N GLY A 134 13.35 -2.43 2.56
CA GLY A 134 13.30 -1.15 3.26
C GLY A 134 13.29 0.08 2.33
N GLY A 135 12.77 -0.02 1.11
CA GLY A 135 12.70 1.07 0.14
C GLY A 135 11.99 2.30 0.70
N LYS A 136 10.82 2.09 1.30
CA LYS A 136 10.02 3.15 1.95
C LYS A 136 10.65 3.67 3.24
N PHE A 137 11.66 3.00 3.78
CA PHE A 137 12.39 3.36 4.99
C PHE A 137 13.76 3.94 4.63
N SER A 138 13.80 4.92 3.73
CA SER A 138 15.05 5.54 3.23
C SER A 138 15.99 4.56 2.51
N TYR A 139 15.43 3.57 1.80
CA TYR A 139 16.18 2.65 0.93
C TYR A 139 17.34 1.91 1.62
N GLN A 140 17.11 1.43 2.84
CA GLN A 140 18.16 0.77 3.64
C GLN A 140 18.74 -0.48 2.96
N GLY A 141 17.91 -1.24 2.25
CA GLY A 141 18.38 -2.40 1.49
C GLY A 141 19.36 -2.00 0.40
N SER A 142 19.07 -0.94 -0.36
CA SER A 142 19.97 -0.44 -1.41
C SER A 142 21.27 0.13 -0.83
N ARG A 143 21.19 0.77 0.35
CA ARG A 143 22.39 1.22 1.08
C ARG A 143 23.29 0.05 1.48
N SER A 144 22.71 -0.97 2.13
CA SER A 144 23.43 -2.19 2.53
C SER A 144 24.01 -2.91 1.32
N PHE A 145 23.25 -3.02 0.23
CA PHE A 145 23.70 -3.67 -1.00
C PHE A 145 24.95 -3.01 -1.60
N ILE A 146 24.97 -1.67 -1.70
CA ILE A 146 26.11 -0.95 -2.27
C ILE A 146 27.34 -1.07 -1.39
N ASP A 147 27.16 -1.00 -0.08
CA ASP A 147 28.26 -1.13 0.87
C ASP A 147 28.87 -2.55 0.76
N ASP A 148 28.04 -3.61 0.77
CA ASP A 148 28.47 -5.01 0.54
C ASP A 148 29.13 -5.21 -0.84
N PHE A 149 28.58 -4.59 -1.89
CA PHE A 149 29.11 -4.74 -3.25
C PHE A 149 30.49 -4.10 -3.37
N ASN A 150 30.68 -2.89 -2.83
CA ASN A 150 31.96 -2.18 -2.85
C ASN A 150 33.03 -2.90 -2.02
N GLU A 151 32.65 -3.56 -0.92
CA GLU A 151 33.57 -4.37 -0.13
C GLU A 151 34.06 -5.61 -0.90
N ARG A 152 33.18 -6.26 -1.67
CA ARG A 152 33.52 -7.47 -2.45
C ARG A 152 34.20 -7.16 -3.78
N HIS A 153 33.89 -6.03 -4.39
CA HIS A 153 34.28 -5.68 -5.76
C HIS A 153 34.89 -4.27 -5.85
N SER A 154 35.86 -3.97 -4.98
CA SER A 154 36.48 -2.63 -4.86
C SER A 154 37.08 -2.07 -6.16
N ASP A 155 37.53 -2.95 -7.06
CA ASP A 155 38.23 -2.58 -8.29
C ASP A 155 37.30 -2.54 -9.51
N GLU A 156 36.06 -2.98 -9.37
CA GLU A 156 35.13 -3.09 -10.48
C GLU A 156 34.39 -1.77 -10.73
N ARG A 157 34.33 -1.37 -11.99
CA ARG A 157 33.70 -0.11 -12.38
C ARG A 157 32.19 -0.28 -12.50
N ILE A 158 31.45 0.49 -11.71
CA ILE A 158 29.98 0.62 -11.85
C ILE A 158 29.70 1.73 -12.87
N ALA A 159 29.02 1.39 -13.96
CA ALA A 159 28.71 2.34 -15.03
C ALA A 159 27.46 3.18 -14.73
N LEU A 160 26.38 2.53 -14.29
CA LEU A 160 25.07 3.16 -14.10
C LEU A 160 24.20 2.31 -13.17
N ALA A 161 23.45 2.93 -12.26
CA ALA A 161 22.36 2.29 -11.54
C ALA A 161 21.01 2.87 -12.00
N ILE A 162 20.09 2.00 -12.40
CA ILE A 162 18.76 2.34 -12.88
C ILE A 162 17.75 1.79 -11.89
N CYS A 163 17.04 2.68 -11.22
CA CYS A 163 16.00 2.31 -10.28
C CYS A 163 14.63 2.40 -10.97
N LEU A 164 13.80 1.37 -10.81
CA LEU A 164 12.44 1.29 -11.34
C LEU A 164 11.46 1.55 -10.20
N ASP A 165 10.57 2.53 -10.37
CA ASP A 165 9.53 2.86 -9.40
C ASP A 165 8.24 3.20 -10.13
N SER A 166 7.11 2.58 -9.76
CA SER A 166 5.75 2.94 -10.20
C SER A 166 5.60 3.18 -11.71
N LEU A 167 5.33 2.12 -12.46
CA LEU A 167 5.40 2.06 -13.94
C LEU A 167 4.12 1.54 -14.60
N ALA A 168 3.07 1.23 -13.83
CA ALA A 168 1.82 0.69 -14.37
C ALA A 168 0.78 1.78 -14.71
N LEU A 169 1.06 3.03 -14.38
CA LEU A 169 0.17 4.17 -14.62
C LEU A 169 0.88 5.30 -15.38
N GLY A 170 0.11 6.33 -15.75
CA GLY A 170 0.59 7.56 -16.34
C GLY A 170 0.77 7.54 -17.86
N ASP A 171 0.60 8.71 -18.46
CA ASP A 171 0.76 8.91 -19.91
C ASP A 171 2.20 9.30 -20.30
N SER A 172 3.00 9.71 -19.33
CA SER A 172 4.38 10.19 -19.53
C SER A 172 5.33 9.44 -18.59
N LEU A 173 6.56 9.23 -19.06
CA LEU A 173 7.60 8.58 -18.29
C LEU A 173 8.61 9.63 -17.83
N TYR A 174 8.90 9.68 -16.54
CA TYR A 174 9.85 10.63 -15.97
C TYR A 174 11.12 9.92 -15.55
N VAL A 175 12.25 10.49 -15.95
CA VAL A 175 13.57 10.10 -15.48
C VAL A 175 14.00 11.12 -14.44
N HIS A 176 14.13 10.67 -13.20
CA HIS A 176 14.58 11.47 -12.07
C HIS A 176 16.08 11.30 -11.88
N ALA A 177 16.79 12.43 -11.78
CA ALA A 177 18.22 12.46 -11.51
C ALA A 177 18.56 13.51 -10.45
N SER A 178 19.59 13.24 -9.65
CA SER A 178 20.02 14.16 -8.59
C SER A 178 20.70 15.44 -9.10
N LYS A 179 21.36 15.31 -10.25
CA LYS A 179 22.11 16.35 -10.94
C LYS A 179 21.87 16.20 -12.43
N THR A 180 22.09 17.27 -13.18
CA THR A 180 22.14 17.18 -14.64
C THR A 180 23.20 16.14 -15.03
N PRO A 181 22.82 15.08 -15.78
CA PRO A 181 23.73 13.98 -16.08
C PRO A 181 24.89 14.49 -16.94
N SER A 182 26.09 14.55 -16.35
CA SER A 182 27.32 14.90 -17.05
C SER A 182 28.00 13.68 -17.67
N ASP A 183 27.62 12.48 -17.24
CA ASP A 183 28.21 11.23 -17.66
C ASP A 183 27.64 10.77 -19.02
N ALA A 184 28.54 10.34 -19.90
CA ALA A 184 28.21 9.94 -21.26
C ALA A 184 27.30 8.70 -21.30
N ASN A 185 27.50 7.74 -20.39
CA ASN A 185 26.70 6.53 -20.31
C ASN A 185 25.26 6.85 -19.92
N THR A 186 25.08 7.68 -18.90
CA THR A 186 23.77 8.13 -18.42
C THR A 186 23.02 8.91 -19.50
N LEU A 187 23.70 9.85 -20.18
CA LEU A 187 23.11 10.62 -21.28
C LEU A 187 22.70 9.73 -22.45
N ARG A 188 23.57 8.79 -22.84
CA ARG A 188 23.28 7.82 -23.90
C ARG A 188 22.05 6.97 -23.55
N PHE A 189 21.94 6.49 -22.31
CA PHE A 189 20.78 5.72 -21.87
C PHE A 189 19.48 6.53 -21.93
N ILE A 190 19.49 7.80 -21.50
CA ILE A 190 18.31 8.67 -21.57
C ILE A 190 17.92 8.94 -23.04
N GLN A 191 18.91 9.10 -23.92
CA GLN A 191 18.65 9.29 -25.36
C GLN A 191 18.07 8.03 -26.00
N THR A 192 18.58 6.84 -25.68
CA THR A 192 18.01 5.58 -26.18
C THR A 192 16.60 5.37 -25.64
N LEU A 193 16.35 5.70 -24.37
CA LEU A 193 15.00 5.64 -23.80
C LEU A 193 14.02 6.55 -24.55
N LYS A 194 14.42 7.80 -24.84
CA LYS A 194 13.63 8.74 -25.66
C LYS A 194 13.41 8.27 -27.10
N HIS A 195 14.35 7.51 -27.66
CA HIS A 195 14.25 7.01 -29.02
C HIS A 195 13.20 5.89 -29.15
N PHE A 196 13.16 4.98 -28.18
CA PHE A 196 12.24 3.83 -28.18
C PHE A 196 10.89 4.10 -27.54
N ALA A 197 10.72 5.23 -26.84
CA ALA A 197 9.49 5.55 -26.17
C ALA A 197 8.41 6.02 -27.15
N GLU A 198 7.25 5.36 -27.11
CA GLU A 198 6.03 5.84 -27.79
C GLU A 198 5.40 7.03 -27.05
N ARG A 199 5.72 7.16 -25.76
CA ARG A 199 5.20 8.19 -24.85
C ARG A 199 6.28 9.22 -24.53
N PRO A 200 5.91 10.46 -24.17
CA PRO A 200 6.89 11.48 -23.82
C PRO A 200 7.73 11.05 -22.61
N VAL A 201 9.05 11.13 -22.77
CA VAL A 201 10.03 10.89 -21.70
C VAL A 201 10.67 12.21 -21.30
N GLU A 202 10.44 12.62 -20.06
CA GLU A 202 10.96 13.88 -19.51
C GLU A 202 12.06 13.62 -18.47
N LEU A 203 13.06 14.51 -18.43
CA LEU A 203 14.14 14.44 -17.45
C LEU A 203 13.89 15.49 -16.37
N ILE A 204 13.66 15.03 -15.14
CA ILE A 204 13.48 15.88 -13.97
C ILE A 204 14.75 15.79 -13.12
N THR A 205 15.36 16.94 -12.85
CA THR A 205 16.55 17.01 -11.99
C THR A 205 16.25 17.69 -10.68
N LYS A 206 16.56 17.04 -9.56
CA LYS A 206 16.37 17.59 -8.22
C LYS A 206 17.59 17.34 -7.36
N LYS A 207 18.15 18.39 -6.75
CA LYS A 207 19.28 18.24 -5.82
C LYS A 207 18.87 17.44 -4.57
N ILE A 208 19.77 16.56 -4.14
CA ILE A 208 19.59 15.72 -2.94
C ILE A 208 19.53 16.61 -1.70
N ASN A 209 18.54 16.38 -0.85
CA ASN A 209 18.47 17.02 0.45
C ASN A 209 19.11 16.10 1.51
N LEU A 210 20.34 16.41 1.91
CA LEU A 210 21.06 15.64 2.93
C LEU A 210 20.59 15.93 4.36
N VAL A 211 19.77 16.97 4.56
CA VAL A 211 19.27 17.39 5.88
C VAL A 211 18.00 16.63 6.27
N SER A 212 17.24 16.12 5.29
CA SER A 212 16.03 15.36 5.57
C SER A 212 16.35 13.92 5.97
N ASP A 213 15.71 13.44 7.04
CA ASP A 213 15.83 12.06 7.52
C ASP A 213 15.36 11.01 6.50
N ARG A 214 14.50 11.42 5.54
CA ARG A 214 13.95 10.55 4.49
C ARG A 214 14.44 10.98 3.12
N LEU A 215 15.05 10.03 2.42
CA LEU A 215 15.42 10.18 1.01
C LEU A 215 14.19 10.03 0.12
N THR A 216 14.16 10.80 -0.97
CA THR A 216 12.93 10.91 -1.79
C THR A 216 12.86 9.86 -2.89
N TRP A 217 14.02 9.52 -3.46
CA TRP A 217 14.18 8.55 -4.53
C TRP A 217 15.36 7.61 -4.27
N GLU A 218 15.29 6.41 -4.84
CA GLU A 218 16.29 5.36 -4.63
C GLU A 218 17.67 5.73 -5.21
N HIS A 219 17.69 6.43 -6.35
CA HIS A 219 18.94 6.89 -6.99
C HIS A 219 19.74 7.87 -6.11
N GLU A 220 19.15 8.48 -5.08
CA GLU A 220 19.88 9.37 -4.18
C GLU A 220 20.96 8.61 -3.40
N ILE A 221 20.70 7.38 -2.97
CA ILE A 221 21.66 6.52 -2.25
C ILE A 221 22.91 6.27 -3.10
N TYR A 222 22.72 5.87 -4.36
CA TYR A 222 23.81 5.59 -5.29
C TYR A 222 24.63 6.85 -5.59
N ASN A 223 23.96 7.99 -5.79
CA ASN A 223 24.64 9.26 -6.03
C ASN A 223 25.45 9.77 -4.82
N ILE A 224 25.00 9.50 -3.59
CA ILE A 224 25.78 9.79 -2.36
C ILE A 224 27.10 8.99 -2.36
N ARG A 225 27.07 7.75 -2.86
CA ARG A 225 28.25 6.89 -3.05
C ARG A 225 29.03 7.19 -4.34
N ARG A 226 28.74 8.31 -5.01
CA ARG A 226 29.36 8.76 -6.27
C ARG A 226 29.14 7.82 -7.47
N ILE A 227 28.09 7.01 -7.43
CA ILE A 227 27.66 6.16 -8.54
C ILE A 227 26.60 6.91 -9.36
N HIS A 228 26.81 6.99 -10.68
CA HIS A 228 25.83 7.59 -11.58
C HIS A 228 24.54 6.77 -11.55
N SER A 229 23.41 7.44 -11.32
CA SER A 229 22.14 6.75 -11.13
C SER A 229 20.93 7.60 -11.47
N VAL A 230 19.87 6.92 -11.91
CA VAL A 230 18.59 7.50 -12.31
C VAL A 230 17.43 6.66 -11.79
N THR A 231 16.30 7.29 -11.47
CA THR A 231 15.04 6.56 -11.20
C THR A 231 14.06 6.83 -12.33
N ILE A 232 13.44 5.77 -12.86
CA ILE A 232 12.40 5.85 -13.87
C ILE A 232 11.06 5.65 -13.17
N SER A 233 10.14 6.59 -13.32
CA SER A 233 8.79 6.49 -12.78
C SER A 233 7.77 7.29 -13.60
N HIS A 234 6.49 6.97 -13.45
CA HIS A 234 5.42 7.78 -14.06
C HIS A 234 5.04 9.02 -13.22
N PHE A 235 5.55 9.12 -11.98
CA PHE A 235 5.30 10.26 -11.11
C PHE A 235 6.22 11.43 -11.49
N SER A 236 5.64 12.61 -11.70
CA SER A 236 6.41 13.84 -11.91
C SER A 236 7.04 14.35 -10.60
N ASN A 237 6.41 14.08 -9.45
CA ASN A 237 6.87 14.56 -8.15
C ASN A 237 6.95 13.44 -7.12
N HIS A 238 7.99 13.45 -6.29
CA HIS A 238 8.23 12.42 -5.28
C HIS A 238 7.25 12.47 -4.09
N SER A 239 6.59 13.62 -3.90
CA SER A 239 5.63 13.90 -2.83
C SER A 239 4.19 13.55 -3.19
N ASP A 240 3.97 12.91 -4.35
CA ASP A 240 2.63 12.53 -4.78
C ASP A 240 1.98 11.58 -3.75
N PRO A 241 0.76 11.91 -3.23
CA PRO A 241 0.03 11.05 -2.31
C PRO A 241 -0.23 9.64 -2.83
N PHE A 242 -0.38 9.46 -4.16
CA PHE A 242 -0.64 8.16 -4.76
C PHE A 242 0.50 7.17 -4.53
N ARG A 243 1.73 7.66 -4.38
CA ARG A 243 2.91 6.85 -4.12
C ARG A 243 2.90 6.14 -2.75
N ASN A 244 2.10 6.58 -1.79
CA ASN A 244 1.95 5.94 -0.47
C ASN A 244 0.46 5.72 -0.12
N SER A 245 -0.38 5.55 -1.14
CA SER A 245 -1.83 5.43 -0.97
C SER A 245 -2.25 4.02 -0.58
N LEU A 246 -3.20 3.92 0.35
CA LEU A 246 -3.90 2.68 0.66
C LEU A 246 -4.80 2.21 -0.50
N LEU A 247 -5.24 3.15 -1.33
CA LEU A 247 -6.17 2.90 -2.44
C LEU A 247 -5.46 2.35 -3.70
N ASP A 248 -4.15 2.07 -3.59
CA ASP A 248 -3.39 1.46 -4.66
C ASP A 248 -3.60 -0.06 -4.66
N ILE A 249 -4.62 -0.46 -5.42
CA ILE A 249 -5.17 -1.82 -5.50
C ILE A 249 -5.00 -2.41 -6.91
N PRO A 250 -5.09 -3.74 -7.11
CA PRO A 250 -4.87 -4.38 -8.41
C PRO A 250 -5.69 -3.80 -9.58
N THR A 251 -6.86 -3.25 -9.29
CA THR A 251 -7.79 -2.67 -10.27
C THR A 251 -7.39 -1.28 -10.75
N SER A 252 -6.51 -0.57 -10.03
CA SER A 252 -6.00 0.73 -10.47
C SER A 252 -4.97 0.59 -11.59
N ALA A 253 -4.20 -0.51 -11.61
CA ALA A 253 -3.08 -0.69 -12.53
C ALA A 253 -3.54 -0.95 -13.97
N ASN A 254 -2.87 -0.31 -14.94
CA ASN A 254 -3.11 -0.54 -16.35
C ASN A 254 -2.00 -1.42 -16.94
N LEU A 255 -2.32 -2.69 -17.23
CA LEU A 255 -1.36 -3.66 -17.76
C LEU A 255 -0.83 -3.28 -19.15
N VAL A 256 -1.62 -2.60 -19.98
CA VAL A 256 -1.19 -2.17 -21.32
C VAL A 256 -0.10 -1.11 -21.19
N VAL A 257 -0.29 -0.14 -20.28
CA VAL A 257 0.70 0.89 -19.96
C VAL A 257 1.99 0.27 -19.42
N LEU A 258 1.84 -0.69 -18.50
CA LEU A 258 2.98 -1.41 -17.94
C LEU A 258 3.77 -2.16 -19.02
N GLU A 259 3.08 -2.80 -19.97
CA GLU A 259 3.70 -3.51 -21.08
C GLU A 259 4.47 -2.56 -22.00
N ASP A 260 3.87 -1.44 -22.39
CA ASP A 260 4.50 -0.42 -23.24
C ASP A 260 5.76 0.16 -22.57
N ASN A 261 5.66 0.47 -21.27
CA ASN A 261 6.78 0.97 -20.48
C ASN A 261 7.88 -0.10 -20.36
N THR A 262 7.50 -1.36 -20.14
CA THR A 262 8.45 -2.49 -20.08
C THR A 262 9.17 -2.69 -21.40
N LYS A 263 8.46 -2.65 -22.53
CA LYS A 263 9.06 -2.73 -23.88
C LYS A 263 10.02 -1.59 -24.12
N THR A 264 9.63 -0.37 -23.78
CA THR A 264 10.47 0.83 -23.92
C THR A 264 11.77 0.68 -23.13
N ILE A 265 11.69 0.29 -21.85
CA ILE A 265 12.86 0.09 -20.99
C ILE A 265 13.72 -1.08 -21.47
N ALA A 266 13.11 -2.20 -21.88
CA ALA A 266 13.81 -3.37 -22.39
C ALA A 266 14.60 -3.05 -23.66
N ASN A 267 13.99 -2.38 -24.64
CA ASN A 267 14.66 -1.96 -25.87
C ASN A 267 15.80 -0.99 -25.59
N ALA A 268 15.57 0.00 -24.71
CA ALA A 268 16.60 0.95 -24.32
C ALA A 268 17.79 0.25 -23.66
N LEU A 269 17.55 -0.74 -22.79
CA LEU A 269 18.60 -1.53 -22.15
C LEU A 269 19.32 -2.46 -23.14
N VAL A 270 18.62 -3.10 -24.07
CA VAL A 270 19.24 -3.96 -25.08
C VAL A 270 20.17 -3.15 -25.98
N SER A 271 19.70 -2.00 -26.47
CA SER A 271 20.52 -1.07 -27.25
C SER A 271 21.72 -0.54 -26.44
N PHE A 272 21.52 -0.31 -25.15
CA PHE A 272 22.59 0.14 -24.27
C PHE A 272 23.66 -0.94 -24.02
N VAL A 273 23.23 -2.17 -23.67
CA VAL A 273 24.07 -3.30 -23.22
C VAL A 273 24.74 -4.02 -24.38
N PHE A 274 23.99 -4.34 -25.43
CA PHE A 274 24.49 -5.11 -26.58
C PHE A 274 24.84 -4.23 -27.79
N GLY A 275 24.40 -2.97 -27.81
CA GLY A 275 24.58 -2.10 -28.98
C GLY A 275 23.73 -2.53 -30.18
N LEU A 276 22.64 -3.26 -29.92
CA LEU A 276 21.71 -3.72 -30.95
C LEU A 276 20.58 -2.71 -31.10
N ASP A 277 20.31 -2.28 -32.32
CA ASP A 277 19.17 -1.43 -32.65
C ASP A 277 17.91 -2.25 -33.01
N SER A 278 17.85 -3.49 -32.52
CA SER A 278 16.73 -4.38 -32.80
C SER A 278 15.59 -4.14 -31.83
N GLN A 279 14.41 -3.91 -32.39
CA GLN A 279 13.13 -3.93 -31.67
C GLN A 279 12.87 -5.36 -31.18
N LEU A 280 13.38 -5.69 -29.99
CA LEU A 280 13.09 -6.93 -29.27
C LEU A 280 11.65 -6.96 -28.71
N CYS A 281 10.85 -5.94 -29.08
CA CYS A 281 9.47 -5.63 -28.68
C CYS A 281 8.50 -6.81 -28.60
N ASN A 282 8.72 -7.88 -29.36
CA ASN A 282 7.79 -9.02 -29.43
C ASN A 282 8.06 -10.11 -28.38
N ARG A 283 9.13 -10.01 -27.57
CA ARG A 283 9.46 -11.04 -26.58
C ARG A 283 8.87 -10.79 -25.20
N VAL A 284 8.51 -9.55 -24.88
CA VAL A 284 7.80 -9.23 -23.63
C VAL A 284 6.44 -9.91 -23.68
N LYS A 285 6.12 -10.78 -22.72
CA LYS A 285 4.85 -11.49 -22.70
C LYS A 285 3.91 -10.86 -21.69
N GLU A 286 2.78 -10.35 -22.16
CA GLU A 286 1.72 -9.80 -21.30
C GLU A 286 1.30 -10.79 -20.19
N ASN A 287 1.26 -12.09 -20.50
CA ASN A 287 0.90 -13.13 -19.54
C ASN A 287 1.90 -13.27 -18.38
N GLU A 288 3.20 -13.09 -18.63
CA GLU A 288 4.24 -13.16 -17.60
C GLU A 288 4.16 -11.92 -16.70
N LEU A 289 4.03 -10.72 -17.28
CA LEU A 289 3.80 -9.48 -16.54
C LEU A 289 2.54 -9.55 -15.66
N ARG A 290 1.44 -10.08 -16.18
CA ARG A 290 0.20 -10.28 -15.40
C ARG A 290 0.44 -11.27 -14.25
N ALA A 291 1.20 -12.33 -14.45
CA ALA A 291 1.55 -13.26 -13.40
C ALA A 291 2.38 -12.59 -12.29
N TRP A 292 3.39 -11.79 -12.66
CA TRP A 292 4.19 -11.02 -11.71
C TRP A 292 3.36 -10.00 -10.94
N MET A 293 2.48 -9.26 -11.63
CA MET A 293 1.53 -8.34 -10.99
C MET A 293 0.56 -9.06 -10.05
N SER A 294 0.09 -10.25 -10.41
CA SER A 294 -0.78 -11.03 -9.52
C SER A 294 -0.05 -11.48 -8.25
N MET A 295 1.24 -11.78 -8.35
CA MET A 295 2.07 -12.25 -7.23
C MET A 295 2.53 -11.11 -6.33
N PHE A 296 3.02 -10.02 -6.92
CA PHE A 296 3.66 -8.89 -6.22
C PHE A 296 2.81 -7.63 -6.19
N GLY A 297 1.62 -7.62 -6.77
CA GLY A 297 0.72 -6.47 -6.80
C GLY A 297 -0.65 -6.74 -6.17
N SER A 298 -0.90 -7.94 -5.63
CA SER A 298 -2.21 -8.31 -5.04
C SER A 298 -2.22 -8.41 -3.52
N LYS A 299 -1.05 -8.50 -2.89
CA LYS A 299 -0.94 -8.65 -1.44
C LYS A 299 -0.06 -7.53 -0.85
N PRO A 300 -0.39 -7.02 0.34
CA PRO A 300 0.49 -6.13 1.10
C PRO A 300 1.85 -6.79 1.33
N ARG A 301 2.93 -6.00 1.20
CA ARG A 301 4.32 -6.45 1.41
C ARG A 301 4.99 -5.55 2.45
N PRO A 302 4.58 -5.66 3.72
CA PRO A 302 5.20 -4.91 4.79
C PRO A 302 6.62 -5.43 5.02
N VAL A 303 7.54 -4.52 5.34
CA VAL A 303 8.96 -4.83 5.59
C VAL A 303 9.16 -5.89 6.68
N ALA A 304 8.20 -6.02 7.60
CA ALA A 304 8.27 -6.95 8.71
C ALA A 304 7.98 -8.42 8.30
N GLU A 305 7.62 -8.76 7.06
CA GLU A 305 7.30 -10.16 6.70
C GLU A 305 8.50 -10.88 6.06
N PRO A 306 8.98 -12.02 6.61
CA PRO A 306 10.09 -12.76 6.04
C PRO A 306 9.68 -13.51 4.77
N GLN A 307 10.37 -13.28 3.66
CA GLN A 307 10.20 -14.06 2.42
C GLN A 307 11.31 -15.09 2.23
N GLN A 308 10.95 -16.27 1.74
CA GLN A 308 11.84 -17.41 1.55
C GLN A 308 12.44 -17.47 0.11
N ARG A 309 13.71 -17.89 0.06
CA ARG A 309 14.44 -18.60 -1.04
C ARG A 309 14.88 -17.81 -2.29
N ALA A 310 15.98 -17.07 -2.19
CA ALA A 310 16.97 -16.79 -3.26
C ALA A 310 18.20 -16.13 -2.63
N HIS A 311 19.45 -16.34 -3.08
CA HIS A 311 20.70 -15.86 -2.42
C HIS A 311 20.52 -14.57 -1.57
N ILE A 312 20.32 -14.79 -0.28
CA ILE A 312 19.70 -13.82 0.63
C ILE A 312 20.83 -13.06 1.35
N THR A 313 20.89 -11.72 1.21
CA THR A 313 21.80 -10.87 2.01
C THR A 313 21.04 -10.22 3.15
N GLU A 314 21.51 -10.40 4.39
CA GLU A 314 20.88 -9.90 5.61
C GLU A 314 21.18 -8.41 5.83
N ILE A 315 20.16 -7.63 6.19
CA ILE A 315 20.26 -6.20 6.44
C ILE A 315 19.92 -5.91 7.91
N SER A 316 20.75 -5.09 8.56
CA SER A 316 20.39 -4.46 9.84
C SER A 316 19.80 -3.08 9.61
N VAL A 317 18.60 -2.83 10.13
CA VAL A 317 17.97 -1.50 10.10
C VAL A 317 18.26 -0.81 11.42
N ASN A 318 19.23 0.08 11.42
CA ASN A 318 19.64 0.81 12.63
C ASN A 318 18.87 2.14 12.80
N ASP A 319 18.33 2.69 11.71
CA ASP A 319 17.72 4.04 11.69
C ASP A 319 16.21 4.03 12.00
N PHE A 320 15.56 2.85 12.01
CA PHE A 320 14.11 2.73 12.21
C PHE A 320 13.75 1.56 13.13
N VAL A 321 12.78 1.78 14.00
CA VAL A 321 12.15 0.71 14.79
C VAL A 321 10.91 0.23 14.03
N LEU A 322 10.94 -1.03 13.60
CA LEU A 322 9.77 -1.66 12.98
C LEU A 322 8.80 -2.12 14.07
N TYR A 323 7.52 -1.84 13.88
CA TYR A 323 6.45 -2.39 14.71
C TYR A 323 5.77 -3.51 13.96
N ASN A 324 5.39 -4.57 14.68
CA ASN A 324 4.50 -5.58 14.10
C ASN A 324 3.15 -4.94 13.75
N ILE A 325 2.49 -5.55 12.77
CA ILE A 325 1.10 -5.21 12.44
C ILE A 325 0.23 -5.52 13.64
N ILE A 326 -0.51 -4.52 14.12
CA ILE A 326 -1.48 -4.68 15.20
C ILE A 326 -2.83 -4.97 14.55
N GLU A 327 -3.27 -6.21 14.65
CA GLU A 327 -4.63 -6.60 14.33
C GLU A 327 -5.45 -6.55 15.61
N ASP A 328 -6.57 -5.83 15.56
CA ASP A 328 -7.48 -5.69 16.68
C ASP A 328 -8.89 -6.11 16.25
N THR A 329 -9.55 -6.91 17.08
CA THR A 329 -10.92 -7.34 16.83
C THR A 329 -11.87 -6.38 17.50
N LEU A 330 -12.54 -5.55 16.69
CA LEU A 330 -13.58 -4.64 17.16
C LEU A 330 -14.88 -5.41 17.37
N THR A 331 -15.37 -5.35 18.60
CA THR A 331 -16.68 -5.90 18.97
C THR A 331 -17.65 -4.74 19.13
N ILE A 332 -18.72 -4.77 18.34
CA ILE A 332 -19.79 -3.77 18.39
C ILE A 332 -20.95 -4.40 19.13
N THR A 333 -21.28 -3.83 20.28
CA THR A 333 -22.41 -4.30 21.11
C THR A 333 -23.48 -3.22 21.16
N ILE A 334 -24.74 -3.64 20.96
CA ILE A 334 -25.89 -2.76 21.14
C ILE A 334 -26.21 -2.72 22.63
N VAL A 335 -26.12 -1.53 23.21
CA VAL A 335 -26.34 -1.30 24.65
C VAL A 335 -27.68 -0.63 24.86
N LYS A 336 -28.32 -0.96 25.99
CA LYS A 336 -29.59 -0.37 26.40
C LYS A 336 -29.49 1.17 26.48
N PRO A 337 -30.48 1.92 25.99
CA PRO A 337 -30.52 3.37 26.13
C PRO A 337 -30.56 3.79 27.60
N ALA A 338 -29.82 4.84 27.98
CA ALA A 338 -29.82 5.35 29.36
C ALA A 338 -31.23 5.76 29.86
N ILE A 339 -32.12 6.13 28.93
CA ILE A 339 -33.50 6.53 29.22
C ILE A 339 -34.39 5.32 29.56
N SER A 340 -33.96 4.08 29.26
CA SER A 340 -34.79 2.89 29.49
C SER A 340 -35.17 2.70 30.96
N GLU A 341 -34.28 3.06 31.89
CA GLU A 341 -34.60 2.97 33.32
C GLU A 341 -35.62 4.03 33.76
N LEU A 342 -35.57 5.22 33.17
CA LEU A 342 -36.55 6.28 33.42
C LEU A 342 -37.95 5.86 32.94
N ILE A 343 -38.03 5.22 31.77
CA ILE A 343 -39.30 4.68 31.23
C ILE A 343 -39.82 3.57 32.13
N LEU A 344 -38.95 2.65 32.54
CA LEU A 344 -39.34 1.58 33.45
C LEU A 344 -39.91 2.14 34.76
N ALA A 345 -39.23 3.13 35.34
CA ALA A 345 -39.72 3.84 36.53
C ALA A 345 -41.08 4.51 36.28
N PHE A 346 -41.25 5.19 35.14
CA PHE A 346 -42.52 5.81 34.77
C PHE A 346 -43.65 4.78 34.63
N VAL A 347 -43.40 3.66 33.95
CA VAL A 347 -44.37 2.57 33.79
C VAL A 347 -44.76 1.97 35.14
N ILE A 348 -43.81 1.78 36.05
CA ILE A 348 -44.07 1.32 37.42
C ILE A 348 -44.94 2.34 38.17
N CYS A 349 -44.64 3.64 38.07
CA CYS A 349 -45.44 4.69 38.70
C CYS A 349 -46.88 4.72 38.16
N VAL A 350 -47.06 4.66 36.84
CA VAL A 350 -48.39 4.62 36.21
C VAL A 350 -49.17 3.37 36.62
N TYR A 351 -48.51 2.22 36.66
CA TYR A 351 -49.12 0.97 37.10
C TYR A 351 -49.59 1.03 38.56
N LEU A 352 -48.73 1.50 39.47
CA LEU A 352 -49.08 1.66 40.88
C LEU A 352 -50.21 2.68 41.08
N TYR A 353 -50.20 3.78 40.32
CA TYR A 353 -51.27 4.77 40.33
C TYR A 353 -52.60 4.17 39.85
N ALA A 354 -52.60 3.42 38.76
CA ALA A 354 -53.80 2.77 38.24
C ALA A 354 -54.35 1.73 39.24
N LEU A 355 -53.48 0.95 39.88
CA LEU A 355 -53.87 -0.03 40.89
C LEU A 355 -54.45 0.65 42.14
N TYR A 356 -53.83 1.73 42.61
CA TYR A 356 -54.34 2.54 43.72
C TYR A 356 -55.72 3.13 43.40
N HIS A 357 -55.88 3.70 42.20
CA HIS A 357 -57.15 4.25 41.75
C HIS A 357 -58.24 3.17 41.62
N PHE A 358 -57.89 1.99 41.08
CA PHE A 358 -58.78 0.84 40.99
C PHE A 358 -59.20 0.36 42.37
N ALA A 359 -58.27 0.23 43.33
CA ALA A 359 -58.58 -0.18 44.69
C ALA A 359 -59.55 0.79 45.40
N LEU A 360 -59.34 2.10 45.25
CA LEU A 360 -60.23 3.12 45.81
C LEU A 360 -61.62 3.12 45.20
N HIS A 361 -61.72 2.93 43.88
CA HIS A 361 -63.00 2.98 43.17
C HIS A 361 -63.65 1.61 43.00
N ALA A 362 -63.00 0.52 43.41
CA ALA A 362 -63.50 -0.85 43.26
C ALA A 362 -64.88 -1.02 43.88
N GLN A 363 -65.10 -0.47 45.08
CA GLN A 363 -66.38 -0.55 45.76
C GLN A 363 -67.48 0.20 45.00
N SER A 364 -67.20 1.42 44.53
CA SER A 364 -68.15 2.22 43.74
C SER A 364 -68.45 1.60 42.36
N LEU A 365 -67.48 0.93 41.75
CA LEU A 365 -67.64 0.20 40.48
C LEU A 365 -68.46 -1.08 40.68
N LEU A 366 -68.25 -1.80 41.78
CA LEU A 366 -69.06 -2.97 42.17
C LEU A 366 -70.50 -2.58 42.46
N GLU A 367 -70.71 -1.52 43.24
CA GLU A 367 -72.06 -1.00 43.51
C GLU A 367 -72.75 -0.52 42.22
N GLY A 368 -72.04 0.20 41.34
CA GLY A 368 -72.56 0.66 40.05
C GLY A 368 -72.93 -0.48 39.09
N THR A 369 -72.16 -1.57 39.09
CA THR A 369 -72.43 -2.76 38.26
C THR A 369 -73.58 -3.60 38.82
N VAL A 370 -73.66 -3.78 40.14
CA VAL A 370 -74.81 -4.44 40.79
C VAL A 370 -76.10 -3.66 40.55
N ILE A 371 -76.07 -2.32 40.63
CA ILE A 371 -77.25 -1.48 40.33
C ILE A 371 -77.66 -1.59 38.85
N ARG A 372 -76.70 -1.67 37.91
CA ARG A 372 -77.00 -1.89 36.49
C ARG A 372 -77.61 -3.27 36.24
N ILE A 373 -77.05 -4.33 36.82
CA ILE A 373 -77.57 -5.71 36.73
C ILE A 373 -78.98 -5.79 37.30
N ARG A 374 -79.23 -5.11 38.43
CA ARG A 374 -80.57 -5.05 39.03
C ARG A 374 -81.58 -4.31 38.15
N LYS A 375 -81.16 -3.28 37.41
CA LYS A 375 -82.02 -2.58 36.43
C LYS A 375 -82.31 -3.42 35.18
N THR A 376 -81.36 -4.21 34.69
CA THR A 376 -81.58 -5.11 33.55
C THR A 376 -82.38 -6.36 33.88
N LEU A 377 -82.41 -6.80 35.14
CA LEU A 377 -83.30 -7.88 35.62
C LEU A 377 -84.73 -7.42 35.95
N ALA A 378 -84.95 -6.09 36.00
CA ALA A 378 -86.24 -5.48 36.28
C ALA A 378 -86.97 -4.96 35.02
N GLN A 379 -86.37 -5.14 33.84
CA GLN A 379 -87.03 -5.09 32.53
C GLN A 379 -87.27 -6.53 32.06
#